data_AF-W1WLS8-F1
#
_entry.id   AF-W1WLS8-F1
#
_cell.length_a   1.000
_cell.length_b   1.000
_cell.length_c   1.000
_cell.angle_alpha   90.00
_cell.angle_beta   90.00
_cell.angle_gamma   90.00
#
_symmetry.space_group_name_H-M   'P 1'
#
loop_
_entity.id
_entity.type
_entity.pdbx_description
1 polymer ?
#
loop_
_entity_poly.entity_id
_entity_poly.type
_entity_poly.pdbx_seq_one_letter_code
_entity_poly.pdbx_strand_id
1 'polypeptide(L)'
;MLDIKDGNTNPDEVYDKVNEIFKEKENIEFLDPLGFNNTYALAVRKDTAEKYNLKSISDLEKVSEEFLMGPTIEFANREDGLLGLDKAYNLNFKKVKPIDGGLRYTALMNNESDVIDAFTTDGLLDKFGLKVLEDDKNFFPPYYAAPLIRMDTLKEHPELEEVLNLLSNKITDEKMRKLNYEVDVNGRDPKVVANEFLVSEGYIN
;
A
#
# COMPACT_ATOMS: atom_id res chain seq x y z
N MET A 1 20.92 5.95 0.54
CA MET A 1 19.54 5.82 0.03
C MET A 1 19.63 5.80 -1.49
N LEU A 2 19.06 4.80 -2.14
CA LEU A 2 19.13 4.67 -3.59
C LEU A 2 18.40 5.86 -4.23
N ASP A 3 19.15 6.73 -4.89
CA ASP A 3 18.66 7.90 -5.58
C ASP A 3 18.08 7.46 -6.95
N ILE A 4 16.99 6.68 -6.91
CA ILE A 4 16.26 6.26 -8.11
C ILE A 4 15.43 7.45 -8.57
N LYS A 5 16.08 8.39 -9.27
CA LYS A 5 15.50 9.66 -9.76
C LYS A 5 14.67 9.53 -11.03
N ASP A 6 14.36 8.32 -11.47
CA ASP A 6 13.83 8.13 -12.83
C ASP A 6 12.31 8.23 -12.90
N GLY A 7 11.61 8.36 -11.76
CA GLY A 7 10.14 8.45 -11.74
C GLY A 7 9.46 7.23 -12.38
N ASN A 8 10.18 6.12 -12.51
CA ASN A 8 9.69 4.91 -13.15
C ASN A 8 8.72 4.19 -12.21
N THR A 9 7.49 4.00 -12.67
CA THR A 9 6.43 3.32 -11.92
C THR A 9 6.13 1.91 -12.47
N ASN A 10 6.89 1.44 -13.46
CA ASN A 10 6.80 0.05 -13.93
C ASN A 10 7.35 -0.90 -12.86
N PRO A 11 6.52 -1.82 -12.31
CA PRO A 11 6.92 -2.73 -11.23
C PRO A 11 8.16 -3.58 -11.55
N ASP A 12 8.21 -4.16 -12.75
CA ASP A 12 9.27 -5.09 -13.13
C ASP A 12 10.61 -4.35 -13.27
N GLU A 13 10.58 -3.19 -13.95
CA GLU A 13 11.79 -2.37 -14.13
C GLU A 13 12.30 -1.80 -12.79
N VAL A 14 11.41 -1.42 -11.88
CA VAL A 14 11.78 -0.99 -10.53
C VAL A 14 12.40 -2.15 -9.74
N TYR A 15 11.80 -3.34 -9.79
CA TYR A 15 12.30 -4.53 -9.12
C TYR A 15 13.70 -4.91 -9.62
N ASP A 16 13.87 -5.05 -10.93
CA ASP A 16 15.13 -5.46 -11.55
C ASP A 16 16.26 -4.50 -11.18
N LYS A 17 15.99 -3.19 -11.27
CA LYS A 17 16.97 -2.15 -10.94
C LYS A 17 17.35 -2.17 -9.46
N VAL A 18 16.38 -2.31 -8.55
CA VAL A 18 16.68 -2.37 -7.11
C VAL A 18 17.46 -3.63 -6.78
N ASN A 19 17.07 -4.79 -7.34
CA ASN A 19 17.74 -6.05 -7.12
C ASN A 19 19.20 -5.99 -7.59
N GLU A 20 19.46 -5.48 -8.80
CA GLU A 20 20.82 -5.29 -9.32
C GLU A 20 21.68 -4.46 -8.36
N ILE A 21 21.17 -3.32 -7.89
CA ILE A 21 21.95 -2.45 -7.01
C ILE A 21 22.23 -3.12 -5.65
N PHE A 22 21.26 -3.83 -5.07
CA PHE A 22 21.45 -4.51 -3.78
C PHE A 22 22.40 -5.70 -3.89
N LYS A 23 22.38 -6.44 -5.00
CA LYS A 23 23.35 -7.50 -5.27
C LYS A 23 24.77 -6.94 -5.32
N GLU A 24 24.97 -5.87 -6.09
CA GLU A 24 26.29 -5.29 -6.32
C GLU A 24 26.87 -4.60 -5.08
N LYS A 25 26.05 -3.85 -4.34
CA LYS A 25 26.52 -2.97 -3.27
C LYS A 25 26.42 -3.57 -1.88
N GLU A 26 25.42 -4.43 -1.65
CA GLU A 26 25.07 -4.91 -0.31
C GLU A 26 25.20 -6.43 -0.18
N ASN A 27 25.53 -7.16 -1.26
CA ASN A 27 25.60 -8.63 -1.29
C ASN A 27 24.27 -9.25 -0.81
N ILE A 28 23.15 -8.65 -1.25
CA ILE A 28 21.77 -9.06 -0.96
C ILE A 28 21.06 -9.41 -2.27
N GLU A 29 20.37 -10.54 -2.28
CA GLU A 29 19.51 -11.01 -3.38
C GLU A 29 18.05 -10.74 -3.00
N PHE A 30 17.27 -10.18 -3.94
CA PHE A 30 15.82 -10.15 -3.83
C PHE A 30 15.26 -11.45 -4.42
N LEU A 31 14.35 -12.07 -3.67
CA LEU A 31 13.55 -13.19 -4.15
C LEU A 31 12.24 -12.69 -4.74
N ASP A 32 11.44 -13.60 -5.30
CA ASP A 32 10.22 -13.22 -6.01
C ASP A 32 9.25 -12.44 -5.11
N PRO A 33 8.57 -11.41 -5.66
CA PRO A 33 7.54 -10.69 -4.93
C PRO A 33 6.41 -11.60 -4.42
N LEU A 34 5.94 -11.33 -3.19
CA LEU A 34 4.86 -12.06 -2.54
C LEU A 34 3.50 -11.86 -3.23
N GLY A 35 3.34 -10.79 -4.01
CA GLY A 35 2.18 -10.50 -4.85
C GLY A 35 1.37 -9.26 -4.50
N PHE A 36 1.54 -8.68 -3.29
CA PHE A 36 0.82 -7.47 -2.89
C PHE A 36 1.66 -6.23 -3.14
N ASN A 37 0.98 -5.14 -3.49
CA ASN A 37 1.56 -3.82 -3.69
C ASN A 37 1.08 -2.89 -2.59
N ASN A 38 1.89 -2.65 -1.57
CA ASN A 38 1.54 -1.80 -0.42
C ASN A 38 1.73 -0.31 -0.70
N THR A 39 1.13 0.17 -1.79
CA THR A 39 1.23 1.56 -2.21
C THR A 39 0.21 2.46 -1.50
N TYR A 40 0.39 3.77 -1.65
CA TYR A 40 -0.58 4.76 -1.18
C TYR A 40 -1.88 4.64 -1.97
N ALA A 41 -2.98 4.98 -1.31
CA ALA A 41 -4.28 5.08 -1.93
C ALA A 41 -5.08 6.22 -1.32
N LEU A 42 -6.11 6.67 -2.03
CA LEU A 42 -7.16 7.50 -1.46
C LEU A 42 -8.38 6.65 -1.13
N ALA A 43 -8.98 6.91 0.03
CA ALA A 43 -10.18 6.21 0.48
C ALA A 43 -11.29 7.19 0.85
N VAL A 44 -12.52 6.78 0.54
CA VAL A 44 -13.76 7.50 0.87
C VAL A 44 -14.74 6.54 1.51
N ARG A 45 -15.79 7.06 2.16
CA ARG A 45 -16.91 6.22 2.60
C ARG A 45 -17.66 5.65 1.39
N LYS A 46 -18.23 4.44 1.53
CA LYS A 46 -18.98 3.78 0.45
C LYS A 46 -20.18 4.60 -0.03
N ASP A 47 -20.91 5.22 0.89
CA ASP A 47 -22.05 6.09 0.57
C ASP A 47 -21.63 7.31 -0.24
N THR A 48 -20.50 7.94 0.09
CA THR A 48 -19.89 9.02 -0.70
C THR A 48 -19.49 8.52 -2.09
N ALA A 49 -18.83 7.36 -2.18
CA ALA A 49 -18.46 6.79 -3.47
C ALA A 49 -19.67 6.49 -4.36
N GLU A 50 -20.75 5.95 -3.81
CA GLU A 50 -21.98 5.66 -4.55
C GLU A 50 -22.68 6.95 -4.99
N LYS A 51 -22.81 7.93 -4.09
CA LYS A 51 -23.48 9.21 -4.35
C LYS A 51 -22.82 10.00 -5.48
N TYR A 52 -21.48 10.00 -5.52
CA TYR A 52 -20.70 10.77 -6.49
C TYR A 52 -20.09 9.90 -7.61
N ASN A 53 -20.42 8.60 -7.63
CA ASN A 53 -19.88 7.61 -8.57
C ASN A 53 -18.34 7.59 -8.62
N LEU A 54 -17.69 7.55 -7.47
CA LEU A 54 -16.23 7.57 -7.33
C LEU A 54 -15.66 6.16 -7.44
N LYS A 55 -14.90 5.89 -8.50
CA LYS A 55 -14.19 4.61 -8.69
C LYS A 55 -12.68 4.80 -8.67
N SER A 56 -12.20 5.91 -9.21
CA SER A 56 -10.79 6.24 -9.32
C SER A 56 -10.46 7.61 -8.73
N ILE A 57 -9.17 7.93 -8.61
CA ILE A 57 -8.71 9.24 -8.13
C ILE A 57 -9.11 10.33 -9.14
N SER A 58 -9.10 10.07 -10.45
CA SER A 58 -9.60 11.02 -11.45
C SER A 58 -11.07 11.39 -11.27
N ASP A 59 -11.90 10.53 -10.68
CA ASP A 59 -13.29 10.91 -10.40
C ASP A 59 -13.41 12.00 -9.32
N LEU A 60 -12.40 12.16 -8.45
CA LEU A 60 -12.39 13.21 -7.43
C LEU A 60 -12.24 14.61 -8.01
N GLU A 61 -11.64 14.77 -9.19
CA GLU A 61 -11.48 16.09 -9.84
C GLU A 61 -12.82 16.84 -9.94
N LYS A 62 -13.91 16.11 -10.18
CA LYS A 62 -15.26 16.67 -10.35
C LYS A 62 -15.88 17.22 -9.06
N VAL A 63 -15.38 16.80 -7.90
CA VAL A 63 -16.01 17.03 -6.59
C VAL A 63 -15.05 17.57 -5.53
N SER A 64 -13.74 17.61 -5.81
CA SER A 64 -12.72 17.95 -4.82
C SER A 64 -12.97 19.33 -4.20
N GLU A 65 -13.43 20.31 -4.97
CA GLU A 65 -13.72 21.68 -4.50
C GLU A 65 -14.83 21.75 -3.43
N GLU A 66 -15.63 20.71 -3.31
CA GLU A 66 -16.64 20.58 -2.26
C GLU A 66 -16.15 19.74 -1.07
N PHE A 67 -15.13 18.92 -1.27
CA PHE A 67 -14.69 17.88 -0.35
C PHE A 67 -13.59 18.34 0.60
N LEU A 68 -13.61 17.77 1.81
CA LEU A 68 -12.57 17.95 2.82
C LEU A 68 -11.58 16.78 2.77
N MET A 69 -10.30 17.07 2.53
CA MET A 69 -9.23 16.07 2.58
C MET A 69 -8.62 16.03 3.98
N GLY A 70 -8.60 14.84 4.58
CA GLY A 70 -8.05 14.57 5.91
C GLY A 70 -6.79 13.71 5.85
N PRO A 71 -5.68 14.20 5.27
CA PRO A 71 -4.48 13.39 5.07
C PRO A 71 -3.70 13.22 6.38
N THR A 72 -2.78 12.26 6.42
CA THR A 72 -1.68 12.28 7.39
C THR A 72 -0.82 13.52 7.22
N ILE A 73 -0.21 13.96 8.31
CA ILE A 73 0.66 15.15 8.34
C ILE A 73 1.80 15.03 7.32
N GLU A 74 2.40 13.85 7.20
CA GLU A 74 3.48 13.61 6.24
C GLU A 74 2.98 13.64 4.79
N PHE A 75 1.88 12.93 4.50
CA PHE A 75 1.33 12.86 3.15
C PHE A 75 0.92 14.24 2.61
N ALA A 76 0.39 15.11 3.48
CA ALA A 76 -0.03 16.46 3.11
C ALA A 76 1.09 17.35 2.55
N ASN A 77 2.35 17.09 2.93
CA ASN A 77 3.49 18.00 2.67
C ASN A 77 4.53 17.42 1.71
N ARG A 78 4.27 16.26 1.11
CA ARG A 78 5.20 15.54 0.23
C ARG A 78 4.85 15.74 -1.24
N GLU A 79 5.87 15.92 -2.08
CA GLU A 79 5.72 15.96 -3.55
C GLU A 79 5.35 14.59 -4.13
N ASP A 80 5.81 13.50 -3.51
CA ASP A 80 5.33 12.14 -3.79
C ASP A 80 4.08 11.77 -2.96
N GLY A 81 3.46 12.78 -2.33
CA GLY A 81 2.19 12.69 -1.61
C GLY A 81 1.15 13.64 -2.20
N LEU A 82 0.39 14.33 -1.34
CA LEU A 82 -0.74 15.16 -1.76
C LEU A 82 -0.33 16.29 -2.73
N LEU A 83 0.84 16.92 -2.54
CA LEU A 83 1.26 18.06 -3.36
C LEU A 83 1.46 17.69 -4.84
N GLY A 84 2.03 16.51 -5.11
CA GLY A 84 2.16 16.01 -6.47
C GLY A 84 0.87 15.40 -6.99
N LEU A 85 0.10 14.74 -6.11
CA LEU A 85 -1.18 14.14 -6.47
C LEU A 85 -2.17 15.19 -6.96
N ASP A 86 -2.26 16.34 -6.27
CA ASP A 86 -3.09 17.47 -6.66
C ASP A 86 -2.76 17.95 -8.07
N LYS A 87 -1.46 18.02 -8.42
CA LYS A 87 -1.00 18.42 -9.76
C LYS A 87 -1.32 17.35 -10.82
N ALA A 88 -1.10 16.08 -10.51
CA ALA A 88 -1.29 14.96 -11.44
C ALA A 88 -2.77 14.73 -11.78
N TYR A 89 -3.65 14.95 -10.80
CA TYR A 89 -5.08 14.70 -10.90
C TYR A 89 -5.94 15.98 -10.99
N ASN A 90 -5.32 17.16 -10.96
CA ASN A 90 -6.01 18.46 -10.95
C ASN A 90 -7.01 18.57 -9.77
N LEU A 91 -6.61 18.07 -8.61
CA LEU A 91 -7.44 18.09 -7.40
C LEU A 91 -7.30 19.45 -6.71
N ASN A 92 -8.44 20.01 -6.32
CA ASN A 92 -8.53 21.28 -5.61
C ASN A 92 -9.45 21.10 -4.41
N PHE A 93 -8.97 20.51 -3.32
CA PHE A 93 -9.82 20.25 -2.15
C PHE A 93 -10.30 21.54 -1.48
N LYS A 94 -11.59 21.58 -1.11
CA LYS A 94 -12.18 22.71 -0.36
C LYS A 94 -11.34 23.13 0.84
N LYS A 95 -10.84 22.11 1.56
CA LYS A 95 -9.94 22.27 2.69
C LYS A 95 -9.15 20.99 2.88
N VAL A 96 -7.86 21.17 3.11
CA VAL A 96 -6.97 20.11 3.60
C VAL A 96 -6.78 20.32 5.11
N LYS A 97 -7.13 19.31 5.91
CA LYS A 97 -6.93 19.32 7.36
C LYS A 97 -6.07 18.11 7.71
N PRO A 98 -4.75 18.25 7.86
CA PRO A 98 -3.90 17.15 8.27
C PRO A 98 -4.29 16.61 9.66
N ILE A 99 -4.30 15.28 9.81
CA ILE A 99 -4.73 14.58 11.03
C ILE A 99 -3.68 13.50 11.34
N ASP A 100 -3.58 13.11 12.61
CA ASP A 100 -2.83 11.91 13.00
C ASP A 100 -3.35 10.65 12.27
N GLY A 101 -2.44 9.74 11.92
CA GLY A 101 -2.76 8.55 11.12
C GLY A 101 -3.81 7.64 11.75
N GLY A 102 -3.82 7.47 13.07
CA GLY A 102 -4.84 6.67 13.74
C GLY A 102 -6.22 7.35 13.79
N LEU A 103 -6.24 8.69 13.74
CA LEU A 103 -7.46 9.48 13.87
C LEU A 103 -8.15 9.79 12.53
N ARG A 104 -7.44 9.73 11.40
CA ARG A 104 -8.01 10.04 10.07
C ARG A 104 -9.25 9.22 9.73
N TYR A 105 -9.26 7.93 10.09
CA TYR A 105 -10.39 7.04 9.86
C TYR A 105 -11.62 7.45 10.67
N THR A 106 -11.43 7.80 11.94
CA THR A 106 -12.52 8.29 12.80
C THR A 106 -13.06 9.63 12.28
N ALA A 107 -12.18 10.53 11.85
CA ALA A 107 -12.57 11.80 11.24
C ALA A 107 -13.41 11.59 9.97
N LEU A 108 -13.01 10.66 9.09
CA LEU A 108 -13.77 10.30 7.89
C LEU A 108 -15.17 9.77 8.25
N MET A 109 -15.25 8.88 9.24
CA MET A 109 -16.54 8.30 9.68
C MET A 109 -17.45 9.31 10.37
N ASN A 110 -16.88 10.31 11.04
CA ASN A 110 -17.63 11.39 11.68
C ASN A 110 -18.01 12.54 10.71
N ASN A 111 -17.76 12.39 9.41
CA ASN A 111 -17.94 13.44 8.40
C ASN A 111 -17.10 14.71 8.66
N GLU A 112 -15.98 14.59 9.37
CA GLU A 112 -15.01 15.67 9.52
C GLU A 112 -14.05 15.78 8.31
N SER A 113 -13.96 14.69 7.53
CA SER A 113 -13.37 14.64 6.19
C SER A 113 -14.23 13.80 5.25
N ASP A 114 -13.99 13.94 3.95
CA ASP A 114 -14.65 13.18 2.87
C ASP A 114 -13.69 12.21 2.18
N VAL A 115 -12.39 12.53 2.22
CA VAL A 115 -11.30 11.74 1.63
C VAL A 115 -10.14 11.65 2.62
N ILE A 116 -9.45 10.52 2.66
CA ILE A 116 -8.21 10.31 3.43
C ILE A 116 -7.17 9.59 2.58
N ASP A 117 -5.89 9.69 2.96
CA ASP A 117 -4.85 8.77 2.51
C ASP A 117 -4.95 7.45 3.30
N ALA A 118 -4.59 6.36 2.65
CA ALA A 118 -4.46 5.04 3.24
C ALA A 118 -3.36 4.26 2.52
N PHE A 119 -3.03 3.08 3.04
CA PHE A 119 -2.28 2.08 2.29
C PHE A 119 -3.25 1.04 1.72
N THR A 120 -2.98 0.53 0.52
CA THR A 120 -3.81 -0.51 -0.13
C THR A 120 -3.98 -1.78 0.71
N THR A 121 -3.02 -2.06 1.62
CA THR A 121 -3.04 -3.23 2.51
C THR A 121 -3.47 -2.93 3.95
N ASP A 122 -3.92 -1.72 4.26
CA ASP A 122 -4.37 -1.34 5.60
C ASP A 122 -5.67 -2.09 5.99
N GLY A 123 -5.65 -2.81 7.12
CA GLY A 123 -6.81 -3.55 7.62
C GLY A 123 -7.97 -2.65 8.05
N LEU A 124 -7.70 -1.39 8.41
CA LEU A 124 -8.75 -0.44 8.81
C LEU A 124 -9.71 -0.09 7.66
N LEU A 125 -9.28 -0.24 6.41
CA LEU A 125 -10.16 -0.09 5.24
C LEU A 125 -11.36 -1.04 5.30
N ASP A 126 -11.12 -2.30 5.67
CA ASP A 126 -12.17 -3.32 5.79
C ASP A 126 -13.02 -3.06 7.04
N LYS A 127 -12.40 -2.67 8.16
CA LYS A 127 -13.10 -2.32 9.42
C LYS A 127 -14.14 -1.23 9.22
N PHE A 128 -13.77 -0.18 8.51
CA PHE A 128 -14.64 0.96 8.26
C PHE A 128 -15.44 0.81 6.97
N GLY A 129 -15.26 -0.30 6.25
CA GLY A 129 -15.96 -0.60 5.01
C GLY A 129 -15.77 0.50 3.96
N LEU A 130 -14.55 1.01 3.81
CA LEU A 130 -14.26 2.13 2.93
C LEU A 130 -14.11 1.69 1.47
N LYS A 131 -14.33 2.64 0.56
CA LYS A 131 -14.03 2.49 -0.86
C LYS A 131 -12.64 3.05 -1.12
N VAL A 132 -11.72 2.17 -1.48
CA VAL A 132 -10.41 2.54 -2.05
C VAL A 132 -10.61 2.94 -3.50
N LEU A 133 -10.06 4.10 -3.87
CA LEU A 133 -10.07 4.63 -5.22
C LEU A 133 -8.85 4.12 -6.00
N GLU A 134 -9.08 3.73 -7.25
CA GLU A 134 -8.02 3.32 -8.18
C GLU A 134 -7.13 4.51 -8.56
N ASP A 135 -5.81 4.33 -8.49
CA ASP A 135 -4.81 5.28 -9.00
C ASP A 135 -4.66 5.12 -10.53
N ASP A 136 -5.66 5.61 -11.27
CA ASP A 136 -5.80 5.37 -12.72
C ASP A 136 -4.72 6.04 -13.60
N LYS A 137 -3.95 6.98 -13.05
CA LYS A 137 -2.79 7.60 -13.70
C LYS A 137 -1.45 7.03 -13.22
N ASN A 138 -1.45 6.01 -12.36
CA ASN A 138 -0.25 5.39 -11.79
C ASN A 138 0.73 6.42 -11.18
N PHE A 139 0.20 7.35 -10.38
CA PHE A 139 1.00 8.37 -9.72
C PHE A 139 1.91 7.77 -8.65
N PHE A 140 1.40 6.83 -7.86
CA PHE A 140 2.17 6.23 -6.79
C PHE A 140 3.11 5.15 -7.33
N PRO A 141 4.37 5.12 -6.87
CA PRO A 141 5.28 4.07 -7.27
C PRO A 141 4.83 2.71 -6.72
N PRO A 142 5.27 1.62 -7.36
CA PRO A 142 5.01 0.28 -6.88
C PRO A 142 5.80 -0.01 -5.60
N TYR A 143 5.14 -0.56 -4.59
CA TYR A 143 5.70 -1.02 -3.33
C TYR A 143 5.40 -2.51 -3.14
N TYR A 144 5.93 -3.33 -4.04
CA TYR A 144 5.82 -4.78 -3.94
C TYR A 144 6.73 -5.32 -2.83
N ALA A 145 6.18 -6.17 -1.98
CA ALA A 145 6.95 -6.86 -0.96
C ALA A 145 7.64 -8.08 -1.55
N ALA A 146 8.95 -8.18 -1.32
CA ALA A 146 9.77 -9.30 -1.71
C ALA A 146 10.64 -9.75 -0.51
N PRO A 147 10.92 -11.04 -0.33
CA PRO A 147 11.95 -11.48 0.60
C PRO A 147 13.34 -11.04 0.14
N LEU A 148 14.15 -10.57 1.08
CA LEU A 148 15.56 -10.22 0.83
C LEU A 148 16.44 -11.20 1.61
N ILE A 149 17.45 -11.76 0.95
CA ILE A 149 18.38 -12.70 1.57
C ILE A 149 19.82 -12.31 1.28
N ARG A 150 20.70 -12.44 2.27
CA ARG A 150 22.14 -12.27 2.05
C ARG A 150 22.64 -13.36 1.10
N MET A 151 23.41 -12.98 0.09
CA MET A 151 23.92 -13.94 -0.88
C MET A 151 24.81 -15.01 -0.25
N ASP A 152 25.56 -14.70 0.80
CA ASP A 152 26.38 -15.70 1.51
C ASP A 152 25.50 -16.78 2.15
N THR A 153 24.40 -16.38 2.80
CA THR A 153 23.42 -17.31 3.37
C THR A 153 22.75 -18.13 2.28
N LEU A 154 22.41 -17.51 1.15
CA LEU A 154 21.80 -18.23 0.04
C LEU A 154 22.76 -19.25 -0.61
N LYS A 155 24.06 -18.95 -0.64
CA LYS A 155 25.08 -19.91 -1.11
C LYS A 155 25.25 -21.09 -0.16
N GLU A 156 25.17 -20.85 1.14
CA GLU A 156 25.25 -21.90 2.17
C GLU A 156 23.98 -22.75 2.22
N HIS A 157 22.83 -22.15 1.92
CA HIS A 157 21.50 -22.74 1.99
C HIS A 157 20.67 -22.44 0.72
N PRO A 158 21.03 -23.02 -0.44
CA PRO A 158 20.34 -22.75 -1.71
C PRO A 158 18.87 -23.18 -1.71
N GLU A 159 18.49 -24.11 -0.84
CA GLU A 159 17.10 -24.53 -0.65
C GLU A 159 16.16 -23.40 -0.21
N LEU A 160 16.71 -22.32 0.38
CA LEU A 160 15.91 -21.18 0.85
C LEU A 160 15.24 -20.45 -0.31
N GLU A 161 15.85 -20.42 -1.51
CA GLU A 161 15.24 -19.80 -2.69
C GLU A 161 13.91 -20.47 -3.03
N GLU A 162 13.94 -21.79 -3.20
CA GLU A 162 12.77 -22.59 -3.56
C GLU A 162 11.70 -22.48 -2.46
N VAL A 163 12.09 -22.60 -1.20
CA VAL A 163 11.14 -22.55 -0.06
C VAL A 163 10.47 -21.19 0.07
N LEU A 164 11.21 -20.09 -0.03
CA LEU A 164 10.66 -18.75 0.11
C LEU A 164 9.80 -18.36 -1.11
N ASN A 165 10.20 -18.78 -2.31
CA ASN A 165 9.44 -18.54 -3.54
C ASN A 165 8.13 -19.34 -3.63
N LEU A 166 7.85 -20.28 -2.71
CA LEU A 166 6.51 -20.89 -2.59
C LEU A 166 5.41 -19.84 -2.38
N LEU A 167 5.74 -18.69 -1.80
CA LEU A 167 4.84 -17.56 -1.57
C LEU A 167 4.81 -16.54 -2.73
N SER A 168 5.58 -16.77 -3.79
CA SER A 168 5.64 -15.90 -4.98
C SER A 168 4.24 -15.71 -5.59
N ASN A 169 3.80 -14.46 -5.65
CA ASN A 169 2.47 -14.05 -6.14
C ASN A 169 1.27 -14.71 -5.44
N LYS A 170 1.39 -15.11 -4.17
CA LYS A 170 0.32 -15.82 -3.41
C LYS A 170 -0.46 -14.93 -2.47
N ILE A 171 0.10 -13.78 -2.10
CA ILE A 171 -0.49 -12.83 -1.17
C ILE A 171 -0.95 -11.61 -1.96
N THR A 172 -2.22 -11.57 -2.33
CA THR A 172 -2.85 -10.38 -2.94
C THR A 172 -3.05 -9.26 -1.91
N ASP A 173 -3.28 -8.03 -2.35
CA ASP A 173 -3.65 -6.90 -1.47
C ASP A 173 -4.83 -7.22 -0.55
N GLU A 174 -5.87 -7.91 -1.05
CA GLU A 174 -7.03 -8.30 -0.24
C GLU A 174 -6.67 -9.31 0.84
N LYS A 175 -5.89 -10.34 0.49
CA LYS A 175 -5.34 -11.29 1.48
C LYS A 175 -4.52 -10.54 2.54
N MET A 176 -3.63 -9.64 2.14
CA MET A 176 -2.79 -8.89 3.07
C MET A 176 -3.62 -7.97 3.98
N ARG A 177 -4.65 -7.29 3.45
CA ARG A 177 -5.61 -6.52 4.28
C ARG A 177 -6.28 -7.37 5.35
N LYS A 178 -6.73 -8.58 5.00
CA LYS A 178 -7.35 -9.49 5.97
C LYS A 178 -6.37 -9.92 7.05
N LEU A 179 -5.11 -10.23 6.68
CA LEU A 179 -4.08 -10.57 7.65
C LEU A 179 -3.75 -9.38 8.58
N ASN A 180 -3.63 -8.17 8.04
CA ASN A 180 -3.41 -6.96 8.84
C ASN A 180 -4.62 -6.64 9.72
N TYR A 181 -5.86 -6.87 9.26
CA TYR A 181 -7.06 -6.70 10.06
C TYR A 181 -7.04 -7.55 11.34
N GLU A 182 -6.64 -8.82 11.23
CA GLU A 182 -6.55 -9.72 12.38
C GLU A 182 -5.57 -9.18 13.45
N VAL A 183 -4.51 -8.51 13.04
CA VAL A 183 -3.53 -7.91 13.94
C VAL A 183 -4.01 -6.56 14.47
N ASP A 184 -4.28 -5.61 13.58
CA ASP A 184 -4.52 -4.20 13.93
C ASP A 184 -5.90 -3.99 14.58
N VAL A 185 -6.88 -4.81 14.23
CA VAL A 185 -8.27 -4.65 14.66
C VAL A 185 -8.66 -5.68 15.70
N ASN A 186 -8.39 -6.96 15.43
CA ASN A 186 -8.71 -8.03 16.37
C ASN A 186 -7.64 -8.20 17.46
N GLY A 187 -6.50 -7.50 17.37
CA GLY A 187 -5.44 -7.53 18.37
C GLY A 187 -4.74 -8.88 18.47
N ARG A 188 -4.79 -9.69 17.41
CA ARG A 188 -4.18 -11.02 17.40
C ARG A 188 -2.67 -10.93 17.24
N ASP A 189 -1.98 -11.91 17.80
CA ASP A 189 -0.53 -12.01 17.68
C ASP A 189 -0.13 -12.26 16.20
N PRO A 190 0.76 -11.44 15.61
CA PRO A 190 1.17 -11.58 14.21
C PRO A 190 1.77 -12.96 13.88
N LYS A 191 2.46 -13.60 14.83
CA LYS A 191 3.04 -14.94 14.65
C LYS A 191 1.93 -15.98 14.51
N VAL A 192 0.86 -15.85 15.29
CA VAL A 192 -0.30 -16.75 15.20
C VAL A 192 -1.00 -16.57 13.86
N VAL A 193 -1.26 -15.32 13.46
CA VAL A 193 -1.91 -15.01 12.17
C VAL A 193 -1.10 -15.54 10.99
N ALA A 194 0.23 -15.33 10.99
CA ALA A 194 1.10 -15.83 9.94
C ALA A 194 1.15 -17.37 9.89
N ASN A 195 1.22 -18.03 11.05
CA ASN A 195 1.22 -19.49 11.10
C ASN A 195 -0.09 -20.09 10.57
N GLU A 196 -1.23 -19.56 11.02
CA GLU A 196 -2.55 -20.02 10.54
C GLU A 196 -2.74 -19.79 9.04
N PHE A 197 -2.28 -18.65 8.52
CA PHE A 197 -2.28 -18.38 7.08
C PHE A 197 -1.49 -19.46 6.33
N LEU A 198 -0.24 -19.71 6.74
CA LEU A 198 0.62 -20.69 6.09
C LEU A 198 0.06 -22.12 6.18
N VAL A 199 -0.54 -22.50 7.31
CA VAL A 199 -1.24 -23.79 7.47
C VAL A 199 -2.47 -23.87 6.56
N SER A 200 -3.29 -22.82 6.51
CA SER A 200 -4.52 -22.80 5.72
C SER A 200 -4.29 -22.88 4.22
N GLU A 201 -3.17 -22.35 3.74
CA GLU A 201 -2.74 -22.42 2.34
C GLU A 201 -1.89 -23.67 2.05
N GLY A 202 -1.62 -24.50 3.07
CA GLY A 202 -0.91 -25.77 2.92
C GLY A 202 0.61 -25.67 2.77
N TYR A 203 1.21 -24.55 3.17
CA TYR A 203 2.67 -24.36 3.12
C TYR A 203 3.41 -25.03 4.28
N ILE A 204 2.77 -25.13 5.45
CA ILE A 204 3.31 -25.77 6.65
C ILE A 204 2.23 -26.60 7.35
N ASN A 205 2.64 -27.42 8.33
CA ASN A 205 1.75 -28.28 9.14
C ASN A 205 1.79 -27.90 10.62
#